data_AF-A0A957UBZ1-F1
#
_entry.id   AF-A0A957UBZ1-F1
#
_cell.length_a   1.000
_cell.length_b   1.000
_cell.length_c   1.000
_cell.angle_alpha   90.00
_cell.angle_beta   90.00
_cell.angle_gamma   90.00
#
_symmetry.space_group_name_H-M   'P 1'
#
loop_
_entity.id
_entity.type
_entity.pdbx_description
1 polymer ?
#
loop_
_entity_poly.entity_id
_entity_poly.type
_entity_poly.pdbx_seq_one_letter_code
_entity_poly.pdbx_strand_id
1 'polypeptide(L)'
;KSNLRAQLRIRTSKVIRPNEEDGPPEYDWLQPGEQVIVFSRRHWVAFLRKMLPAIVTFLILFVFLAVANLLPGPQEILRVIILFLLVIDGVAIAWGTVDYFNDWLVITNRRVVHQEKVLFVNEWRKEAPLEQIQNVNFESDWLGKILNYGTMTIATAATVGTISFDYTRHFSELRSTIMAQREQRRRHTVAESKTAINRMLEARLGMAISAPSRVYHGGPITPPLTGWRKRVSESLNTRLRKEQGNRVIWRKHWLVLIPRLWWPLLIFFVIIALAILPPLSEIMGFAPQESHTVVNTLTVVGVIATLIALARVIWVVADWRNDTYEVSDDEIAHVDRVPLGLSEDRMSAGLGRIQNVSMSIPSPIHWLFNFGNVTCQTAAEVGAFVFFAVPDPRAVAQEIQSRMERYRRQDEIESARKRSQELPDWFEMYNRIEQEEGNGRPMPLPTSRS
;
A
#
# COMPACT_ATOMS: atom_id res chain seq x y z
N LYS A 1 -54.28 15.73 -7.03
CA LYS A 1 -52.97 15.24 -7.53
C LYS A 1 -51.90 15.68 -6.55
N SER A 2 -51.58 14.84 -5.57
CA SER A 2 -50.59 15.15 -4.53
C SER A 2 -49.19 15.15 -5.13
N ASN A 3 -48.45 16.22 -4.87
CA ASN A 3 -47.15 16.49 -5.47
C ASN A 3 -46.09 15.63 -4.74
N LEU A 4 -45.94 14.37 -5.16
CA LEU A 4 -45.00 13.37 -4.62
C LEU A 4 -43.54 13.87 -4.54
N ARG A 5 -43.16 14.86 -5.37
CA ARG A 5 -41.85 15.52 -5.31
C ARG A 5 -41.61 16.32 -4.03
N ALA A 6 -42.65 16.84 -3.39
CA ALA A 6 -42.51 17.63 -2.15
C ALA A 6 -42.35 16.76 -0.90
N GLN A 7 -42.82 15.50 -0.94
CA GLN A 7 -42.74 14.57 0.21
C GLN A 7 -41.42 13.77 0.25
N LEU A 8 -40.68 13.69 -0.85
CA LEU A 8 -39.34 13.08 -0.90
C LEU A 8 -38.22 14.08 -0.53
N ARG A 9 -38.46 14.92 0.49
CA ARG A 9 -37.41 15.75 1.09
C ARG A 9 -36.50 14.86 1.94
N ILE A 10 -35.76 13.98 1.27
CA ILE A 10 -34.59 13.32 1.86
C ILE A 10 -33.70 14.48 2.32
N ARG A 11 -33.48 14.59 3.63
CA ARG A 11 -32.38 15.40 4.17
C ARG A 11 -31.12 14.78 3.59
N THR A 12 -30.71 15.22 2.41
CA THR A 12 -29.35 15.01 1.91
C THR A 12 -28.47 15.67 2.95
N SER A 13 -27.85 14.85 3.81
CA SER A 13 -26.72 15.29 4.63
C SER A 13 -25.81 16.07 3.71
N LYS A 14 -25.46 17.30 4.08
CA LYS A 14 -24.61 18.21 3.33
C LYS A 14 -23.39 17.41 2.83
N VAL A 15 -23.45 16.96 1.57
CA VAL A 15 -22.34 16.27 0.95
C VAL A 15 -21.29 17.34 0.83
N ILE A 16 -20.22 17.21 1.61
CA ILE A 16 -19.04 18.03 1.44
C ILE A 16 -18.55 17.70 0.04
N ARG A 17 -18.85 18.59 -0.90
CA ARG A 17 -18.05 18.68 -2.10
C ARG A 17 -16.67 19.15 -1.62
N PRO A 18 -15.57 18.57 -2.11
CA PRO A 18 -14.26 19.22 -1.94
C PRO A 18 -14.42 20.69 -2.36
N ASN A 19 -13.77 21.62 -1.66
CA ASN A 19 -13.84 23.06 -1.95
C ASN A 19 -13.93 23.30 -3.46
N GLU A 20 -15.00 23.97 -3.90
CA GLU A 20 -15.40 24.16 -5.31
C GLU A 20 -14.38 24.98 -6.13
N GLU A 21 -13.22 25.33 -5.56
CA GLU A 21 -12.15 26.12 -6.17
C GLU A 21 -10.95 25.30 -6.66
N ASP A 22 -10.75 24.07 -6.16
CA ASP A 22 -9.69 23.18 -6.63
C ASP A 22 -10.33 21.84 -7.02
N GLY A 23 -10.31 21.50 -8.31
CA GLY A 23 -10.73 20.18 -8.77
C GLY A 23 -10.05 19.08 -7.94
N PRO A 24 -10.72 17.95 -7.66
CA PRO A 24 -10.12 16.89 -6.85
C PRO A 24 -8.77 16.53 -7.49
N PRO A 25 -7.65 16.53 -6.75
CA PRO A 25 -6.36 16.16 -7.29
C PRO A 25 -6.50 14.81 -8.01
N GLU A 26 -6.17 14.79 -9.30
CA GLU A 26 -6.19 13.58 -10.10
C GLU A 26 -5.02 12.72 -9.64
N TYR A 27 -5.30 11.82 -8.70
CA TYR A 27 -4.29 10.92 -8.19
C TYR A 27 -4.10 9.75 -9.16
N ASP A 28 -2.85 9.45 -9.51
CA ASP A 28 -2.47 8.35 -10.42
C ASP A 28 -3.03 6.96 -9.99
N TRP A 29 -3.31 6.81 -8.71
CA TRP A 29 -3.78 5.56 -8.11
C TRP A 29 -5.32 5.43 -8.09
N LEU A 30 -6.06 6.47 -8.49
CA LEU A 30 -7.51 6.39 -8.61
C LEU A 30 -7.89 5.42 -9.73
N GLN A 31 -8.85 4.56 -9.46
CA GLN A 31 -9.38 3.67 -10.48
C GLN A 31 -10.38 4.38 -11.40
N PRO A 32 -10.62 3.85 -12.62
CA PRO A 32 -11.65 4.38 -13.50
C PRO A 32 -13.03 4.43 -12.81
N GLY A 33 -13.62 5.63 -12.75
CA GLY A 33 -14.90 5.89 -12.08
C GLY A 33 -14.84 5.94 -10.54
N GLU A 34 -13.64 5.93 -9.95
CA GLU A 34 -13.43 6.25 -8.55
C GLU A 34 -13.39 7.77 -8.37
N GLN A 35 -14.15 8.29 -7.40
CA GLN A 35 -14.23 9.72 -7.12
C GLN A 35 -13.82 9.98 -5.67
N VAL A 36 -13.04 11.05 -5.47
CA VAL A 36 -12.67 11.54 -4.15
C VAL A 36 -13.86 12.28 -3.55
N ILE A 37 -14.31 11.85 -2.38
CA ILE A 37 -15.46 12.43 -1.68
C ILE A 37 -14.95 13.38 -0.61
N VAL A 38 -14.03 12.90 0.23
CA VAL A 38 -13.44 13.69 1.30
C VAL A 38 -11.93 13.60 1.24
N PHE A 39 -11.29 14.75 1.34
CA PHE A 39 -9.87 14.89 1.56
C PHE A 39 -9.65 15.56 2.91
N SER A 40 -8.96 14.87 3.82
CA SER A 40 -8.67 15.36 5.17
C SER A 40 -7.17 15.40 5.41
N ARG A 41 -6.67 16.55 5.87
CA ARG A 41 -5.29 16.71 6.37
C ARG A 41 -5.26 16.63 7.89
N ARG A 42 -4.08 16.38 8.48
CA ARG A 42 -3.88 16.47 9.93
C ARG A 42 -4.23 17.87 10.44
N HIS A 43 -4.76 17.99 11.65
CA HIS A 43 -5.06 19.27 12.28
C HIS A 43 -3.76 20.04 12.59
N TRP A 44 -3.79 21.38 12.56
CA TRP A 44 -2.58 22.21 12.78
C TRP A 44 -2.00 22.04 14.19
N VAL A 45 -2.80 21.59 15.15
CA VAL A 45 -2.32 21.21 16.49
C VAL A 45 -1.30 20.07 16.44
N ALA A 46 -1.44 19.13 15.47
CA ALA A 46 -0.45 18.07 15.29
C ALA A 46 0.92 18.66 14.91
N PHE A 47 0.93 19.64 14.00
CA PHE A 47 2.13 20.39 13.62
C PHE A 47 2.71 21.14 14.82
N LEU A 48 1.87 21.92 15.52
CA LEU A 48 2.33 22.70 16.66
C LEU A 48 2.92 21.81 17.77
N ARG A 49 2.25 20.71 18.13
CA ARG A 49 2.73 19.79 19.17
C ARG A 49 4.03 19.10 18.78
N LYS A 50 4.19 18.70 17.51
CA LYS A 50 5.41 18.07 17.00
C LYS A 50 6.56 19.08 16.89
N MET A 51 6.29 20.32 16.48
CA MET A 51 7.28 21.37 16.30
C MET A 51 7.56 22.22 17.55
N LEU A 52 6.77 22.08 18.62
CA LEU A 52 6.91 22.91 19.82
C LEU A 52 8.35 22.92 20.39
N PRO A 53 9.05 21.76 20.52
CA PRO A 53 10.43 21.77 21.02
C PRO A 53 11.38 22.54 20.10
N ALA A 54 11.24 22.39 18.79
CA ALA A 54 12.04 23.11 17.79
C ALA A 54 11.74 24.61 17.82
N ILE A 55 10.46 25.01 17.83
CA ILE A 55 10.04 26.42 17.90
C ILE A 55 10.56 27.09 19.19
N VAL A 56 10.47 26.39 20.34
CA VAL A 56 10.98 26.91 21.61
C VAL A 56 12.50 27.02 21.59
N THR A 57 13.20 26.02 21.06
CA THR A 57 14.67 26.05 20.92
C THR A 57 15.11 27.18 20.01
N PHE A 58 14.44 27.36 18.87
CA PHE A 58 14.65 28.44 17.93
C PHE A 58 14.48 29.81 18.59
N LEU A 59 13.39 30.00 19.34
CA LEU A 59 13.11 31.26 20.02
C LEU A 59 14.14 31.56 21.11
N ILE A 60 14.55 30.54 21.87
CA ILE A 60 15.61 30.65 22.86
C ILE A 60 16.93 31.05 22.18
N LEU A 61 17.37 30.32 21.15
CA LEU A 61 18.59 30.61 20.39
C LEU A 61 18.56 32.01 19.77
N PHE A 62 17.40 32.43 19.24
CA PHE A 62 17.21 33.77 18.70
C PHE A 62 17.34 34.86 19.76
N VAL A 63 16.76 34.66 20.95
CA VAL A 63 16.93 35.57 22.09
C VAL A 63 18.39 35.62 22.54
N PHE A 64 19.07 34.48 22.64
CA PHE A 64 20.50 34.42 22.96
C PHE A 64 21.35 35.16 21.92
N LEU A 65 21.04 35.01 20.64
CA LEU A 65 21.69 35.75 19.56
C LEU A 65 21.47 37.26 19.73
N ALA A 66 20.24 37.70 19.98
CA ALA A 66 19.92 39.11 20.17
C ALA A 66 20.67 39.72 21.38
N VAL A 67 20.70 39.00 22.51
CA VAL A 67 21.46 39.42 23.71
C VAL A 67 22.96 39.48 23.45
N ALA A 68 23.53 38.49 22.74
CA ALA A 68 24.94 38.47 22.37
C ALA A 68 25.34 39.61 21.41
N ASN A 69 24.38 40.20 20.68
CA ASN A 69 24.62 41.40 19.86
C ASN A 69 24.58 42.70 20.67
N LEU A 70 23.91 42.71 21.83
CA LEU A 70 23.80 43.89 22.70
C LEU A 70 24.97 44.02 23.69
N LEU A 71 25.63 42.91 24.03
CA LEU A 71 26.75 42.89 24.96
C LEU A 71 28.09 43.22 24.27
N PRO A 72 28.85 44.23 24.75
CA PRO A 72 30.18 44.52 24.24
C PRO A 72 31.21 43.47 24.69
N GLY A 73 31.98 42.91 23.74
CA GLY A 73 33.04 41.92 24.01
C GLY A 73 33.38 41.04 22.79
N PRO A 74 34.53 40.35 22.78
CA PRO A 74 35.00 39.52 21.66
C PRO A 74 34.33 38.13 21.67
N GLN A 75 33.01 38.10 21.51
CA GLN A 75 32.21 36.87 21.56
C GLN A 75 31.80 36.33 20.17
N GLU A 76 32.62 36.60 19.15
CA GLU A 76 32.32 36.24 17.75
C GLU A 76 32.14 34.73 17.55
N ILE A 77 32.93 33.90 18.23
CA ILE A 77 32.82 32.43 18.14
C ILE A 77 31.44 31.97 18.64
N LEU A 78 30.96 32.51 19.75
CA LEU A 78 29.65 32.17 20.31
C LEU A 78 28.52 32.54 19.35
N ARG A 79 28.60 33.71 18.69
CA ARG A 79 27.61 34.15 17.69
C ARG A 79 27.56 33.22 16.49
N VAL A 80 28.72 32.79 15.99
CA VAL A 80 28.80 31.84 14.87
C VAL A 80 28.20 30.49 15.26
N ILE A 81 28.47 30.00 16.47
CA ILE A 81 27.88 28.75 16.98
C ILE A 81 26.35 28.88 17.09
N ILE A 82 25.85 29.96 17.69
CA ILE A 82 24.40 30.19 17.83
C ILE A 82 23.76 30.26 16.44
N LEU A 83 24.35 31.00 15.50
CA LEU A 83 23.85 31.12 14.13
C LEU A 83 23.80 29.75 13.44
N PHE A 84 24.85 28.93 13.58
CA PHE A 84 24.89 27.59 13.02
C PHE A 84 23.79 26.69 13.59
N LEU A 85 23.57 26.72 14.91
CA LEU A 85 22.48 25.99 15.56
C LEU A 85 21.10 26.48 15.09
N LEU A 86 20.94 27.80 14.91
CA LEU A 86 19.71 28.43 14.43
C LEU A 86 19.39 28.02 12.99
N VAL A 87 20.42 27.87 12.14
CA VAL A 87 20.28 27.33 10.78
C VAL A 87 19.86 25.86 10.82
N ILE A 88 20.50 25.02 11.64
CA ILE A 88 20.12 23.60 11.79
C ILE A 88 18.66 23.48 12.24
N ASP A 89 18.27 24.22 13.26
CA ASP A 89 16.92 24.20 13.81
C ASP A 89 15.89 24.75 12.80
N GLY A 90 16.25 25.81 12.06
CA GLY A 90 15.46 26.31 10.94
C GLY A 90 15.24 25.27 9.83
N VAL A 91 16.27 24.49 9.49
CA VAL A 91 16.15 23.36 8.55
C VAL A 91 15.25 22.27 9.12
N ALA A 92 15.35 21.96 10.42
CA ALA A 92 14.49 20.98 11.08
C ALA A 92 13.01 21.41 11.06
N ILE A 93 12.72 22.69 11.32
CA ILE A 93 11.36 23.26 11.24
C ILE A 93 10.85 23.22 9.79
N ALA A 94 11.68 23.60 8.82
CA ALA A 94 11.31 23.54 7.40
C ALA A 94 10.99 22.09 6.98
N TRP A 95 11.84 21.14 7.36
CA TRP A 95 11.62 19.71 7.10
C TRP A 95 10.33 19.20 7.75
N GLY A 96 10.11 19.55 9.01
CA GLY A 96 8.91 19.21 9.75
C GLY A 96 7.62 19.80 9.19
N THR A 97 7.72 21.00 8.59
CA THR A 97 6.61 21.65 7.88
C THR A 97 6.25 20.90 6.61
N VAL A 98 7.26 20.51 5.83
CA VAL A 98 7.09 19.70 4.63
C VAL A 98 6.43 18.36 4.96
N ASP A 99 6.92 17.67 5.98
CA ASP A 99 6.35 16.42 6.50
C ASP A 99 4.86 16.56 6.85
N TYR A 100 4.49 17.60 7.61
CA TYR A 100 3.10 17.87 7.98
C TYR A 100 2.17 18.09 6.77
N PHE A 101 2.65 18.72 5.70
CA PHE A 101 1.83 18.96 4.51
C PHE A 101 1.61 17.73 3.64
N ASN A 102 2.45 16.69 3.76
CA ASN A 102 2.41 15.52 2.92
C ASN A 102 1.55 14.36 3.46
N ASP A 103 1.14 14.43 4.73
CA ASP A 103 0.28 13.42 5.35
C ASP A 103 -1.20 13.72 5.14
N TRP A 104 -1.92 12.79 4.52
CA TRP A 104 -3.35 12.96 4.22
C TRP A 104 -4.14 11.66 4.25
N LEU A 105 -5.43 11.81 4.50
CA LEU A 105 -6.44 10.78 4.46
C LEU A 105 -7.46 11.13 3.36
N VAL A 106 -7.63 10.24 2.40
CA VAL A 106 -8.63 10.37 1.33
C VAL A 106 -9.69 9.30 1.49
N ILE A 107 -10.95 9.71 1.41
CA ILE A 107 -12.11 8.82 1.36
C ILE A 107 -12.70 8.93 -0.04
N THR A 108 -12.71 7.82 -0.76
CA THR A 108 -13.34 7.71 -2.09
C THR A 108 -14.70 7.02 -2.00
N ASN A 109 -15.39 6.90 -3.12
CA ASN A 109 -16.61 6.09 -3.24
C ASN A 109 -16.37 4.58 -3.17
N ARG A 110 -15.11 4.12 -3.08
CA ARG A 110 -14.76 2.68 -3.04
C ARG A 110 -13.97 2.27 -1.80
N ARG A 111 -13.06 3.12 -1.34
CA ARG A 111 -12.09 2.80 -0.28
C ARG A 111 -11.68 4.02 0.52
N VAL A 112 -11.04 3.77 1.65
CA VAL A 112 -10.30 4.78 2.40
C VAL A 112 -8.81 4.56 2.15
N VAL A 113 -8.12 5.63 1.79
CA VAL A 113 -6.68 5.65 1.50
C VAL A 113 -6.00 6.56 2.50
N HIS A 114 -5.13 5.98 3.30
CA HIS A 114 -4.23 6.72 4.18
C HIS A 114 -2.83 6.71 3.57
N GLN A 115 -2.28 7.88 3.29
CA GLN A 115 -0.95 8.04 2.73
C GLN A 115 -0.09 8.93 3.62
N GLU A 116 1.08 8.42 3.99
CA GLU A 116 2.17 9.15 4.65
C GLU A 116 3.34 9.24 3.68
N LYS A 117 3.88 10.43 3.48
CA LYS A 117 4.96 10.64 2.51
C LYS A 117 5.97 11.64 3.04
N VAL A 118 7.18 11.16 3.30
CA VAL A 118 8.31 12.06 3.55
C VAL A 118 9.00 12.31 2.22
N LEU A 119 8.95 13.57 1.75
CA LEU A 119 9.56 13.99 0.49
C LEU A 119 11.02 13.49 0.40
N PHE A 120 11.35 12.81 -0.69
CA PHE A 120 12.67 12.22 -0.98
C PHE A 120 13.14 11.09 -0.05
N VAL A 121 12.34 10.66 0.94
CA VAL A 121 12.77 9.67 1.93
C VAL A 121 11.93 8.41 1.88
N ASN A 122 10.64 8.51 2.18
CA ASN A 122 9.80 7.33 2.28
C ASN A 122 8.37 7.62 1.85
N GLU A 123 7.65 6.57 1.50
CA GLU A 123 6.23 6.65 1.17
C GLU A 123 5.54 5.39 1.67
N TRP A 124 4.48 5.58 2.45
CA TRP A 124 3.65 4.52 2.97
C TRP A 124 2.22 4.80 2.55
N ARG A 125 1.56 3.80 1.97
CA ARG A 125 0.13 3.89 1.64
C ARG A 125 -0.59 2.65 2.12
N LYS A 126 -1.67 2.87 2.85
CA LYS A 126 -2.60 1.83 3.31
C LYS A 126 -3.96 2.09 2.70
N GLU A 127 -4.55 1.06 2.11
CA GLU A 127 -5.84 1.13 1.44
C GLU A 127 -6.78 0.10 2.05
N ALA A 128 -8.01 0.53 2.39
CA ALA A 128 -9.05 -0.32 2.94
C ALA A 128 -10.37 -0.11 2.18
N PRO A 129 -10.95 -1.15 1.55
CA PRO A 129 -12.26 -1.07 0.91
C PRO A 129 -13.36 -0.66 1.90
N LEU A 130 -14.30 0.20 1.48
CA LEU A 130 -15.38 0.70 2.35
C LEU A 130 -16.25 -0.43 2.92
N GLU A 131 -16.44 -1.51 2.18
CA GLU A 131 -17.23 -2.68 2.60
C GLU A 131 -16.57 -3.48 3.73
N GLN A 132 -15.24 -3.46 3.80
CA GLN A 132 -14.48 -4.18 4.83
C GLN A 132 -14.32 -3.39 6.12
N ILE A 133 -14.71 -2.11 6.12
CA ILE A 133 -14.72 -1.29 7.33
C ILE A 133 -15.85 -1.80 8.22
N GLN A 134 -15.48 -2.38 9.36
CA GLN A 134 -16.45 -2.86 10.33
C GLN A 134 -16.97 -1.69 11.17
N ASN A 135 -16.04 -1.00 11.83
CA ASN A 135 -16.30 0.09 12.76
C ASN A 135 -15.30 1.24 12.56
N VAL A 136 -15.76 2.46 12.81
CA VAL A 136 -14.91 3.65 12.86
C VAL A 136 -15.07 4.27 14.24
N ASN A 137 -14.01 4.20 15.03
CA ASN A 137 -13.94 4.74 16.37
C ASN A 137 -13.22 6.09 16.34
N PHE A 138 -13.62 6.99 17.24
CA PHE A 138 -13.03 8.31 17.36
C PHE A 138 -12.75 8.58 18.83
N GLU A 139 -11.52 8.98 19.11
CA GLU A 139 -11.06 9.36 20.43
C GLU A 139 -10.60 10.81 20.39
N SER A 140 -10.97 11.60 21.39
CA SER A 140 -10.63 13.03 21.43
C SER A 140 -10.46 13.49 22.86
N ASP A 141 -9.35 14.18 23.12
CA ASP A 141 -9.09 14.85 24.39
C ASP A 141 -10.02 16.04 24.60
N TRP A 142 -10.01 16.62 25.81
CA TRP A 142 -10.80 17.82 26.12
C TRP A 142 -10.49 19.00 25.18
N LEU A 143 -9.21 19.23 24.84
CA LEU A 143 -8.80 20.21 23.82
C LEU A 143 -9.26 19.81 22.42
N GLY A 144 -9.25 18.51 22.12
CA GLY A 144 -9.77 17.97 20.87
C GLY A 144 -11.25 18.25 20.67
N LYS A 145 -12.05 18.18 21.73
CA LYS A 145 -13.48 18.53 21.70
C LYS A 145 -13.72 20.01 21.43
N ILE A 146 -12.89 20.90 22.00
CA ILE A 146 -12.99 22.35 21.80
C ILE A 146 -12.54 22.75 20.39
N LEU A 147 -11.41 22.17 19.93
CA LEU A 147 -10.78 22.50 18.66
C LEU A 147 -11.21 21.58 17.49
N ASN A 148 -12.20 20.71 17.72
CA ASN A 148 -12.75 19.75 16.76
C ASN A 148 -11.70 18.86 16.06
N TYR A 149 -10.74 18.33 16.84
CA TYR A 149 -9.77 17.33 16.38
C TYR A 149 -9.77 16.08 17.25
N GLY A 150 -9.40 14.95 16.65
CA GLY A 150 -9.31 13.67 17.36
C GLY A 150 -8.53 12.61 16.58
N THR A 151 -8.28 11.48 17.23
CA THR A 151 -7.72 10.29 16.57
C THR A 151 -8.86 9.41 16.06
N MET A 152 -8.82 9.09 14.77
CA MET A 152 -9.76 8.19 14.11
C MET A 152 -9.12 6.82 13.94
N THR A 153 -9.77 5.77 14.43
CA THR A 153 -9.33 4.39 14.23
C THR A 153 -10.38 3.62 13.41
N ILE A 154 -9.98 3.19 12.23
CA ILE A 154 -10.79 2.36 11.33
C ILE A 154 -10.45 0.90 11.61
N ALA A 155 -11.40 0.16 12.16
CA ALA A 155 -11.31 -1.29 12.28
C ALA A 155 -11.74 -1.92 10.95
N THR A 156 -10.79 -2.53 10.26
CA THR A 156 -11.08 -3.34 9.08
C THR A 156 -11.31 -4.79 9.49
N ALA A 157 -11.93 -5.58 8.62
CA ALA A 157 -12.10 -7.02 8.86
C ALA A 157 -10.78 -7.81 8.91
N ALA A 158 -9.63 -7.15 8.75
CA ALA A 158 -8.32 -7.80 8.75
C ALA A 158 -7.75 -8.08 10.14
N THR A 159 -7.18 -9.28 10.28
CA THR A 159 -6.60 -9.83 11.52
C THR A 159 -5.53 -8.92 12.15
N VAL A 160 -4.92 -8.01 11.38
CA VAL A 160 -3.81 -7.13 11.82
C VAL A 160 -4.01 -5.65 11.44
N GLY A 161 -5.21 -5.22 11.04
CA GLY A 161 -5.36 -3.94 10.33
C GLY A 161 -6.30 -2.92 10.97
N THR A 162 -5.93 -2.27 12.07
CA THR A 162 -6.51 -0.96 12.40
C THR A 162 -5.76 0.13 11.64
N ILE A 163 -6.49 0.97 10.91
CA ILE A 163 -5.92 2.18 10.31
C ILE A 163 -6.19 3.31 11.31
N SER A 164 -5.17 3.74 12.04
CA SER A 164 -5.21 4.96 12.84
C SER A 164 -4.82 6.16 12.00
N PHE A 165 -5.57 7.24 12.15
CA PHE A 165 -5.22 8.54 11.61
C PHE A 165 -5.42 9.58 12.70
N ASP A 166 -4.30 10.09 13.21
CA ASP A 166 -4.28 11.00 14.35
C ASP A 166 -4.59 12.44 13.93
N TYR A 167 -5.21 13.19 14.84
CA TYR A 167 -5.54 14.60 14.64
C TYR A 167 -6.37 14.87 13.37
N THR A 168 -7.36 14.01 13.09
CA THR A 168 -8.40 14.29 12.07
C THR A 168 -9.11 15.61 12.33
N ARG A 169 -9.44 16.33 11.26
CA ARG A 169 -10.32 17.51 11.32
C ARG A 169 -11.77 17.05 11.14
N HIS A 170 -12.72 17.70 11.81
CA HIS A 170 -14.16 17.49 11.59
C HIS A 170 -14.58 16.02 11.74
N PHE A 171 -14.29 15.42 12.89
CA PHE A 171 -14.46 13.99 13.14
C PHE A 171 -15.91 13.49 12.96
N SER A 172 -16.90 14.28 13.36
CA SER A 172 -18.32 13.94 13.25
C SER A 172 -18.78 13.80 11.79
N GLU A 173 -18.24 14.66 10.91
CA GLU A 173 -18.56 14.67 9.49
C GLU A 173 -17.91 13.49 8.77
N LEU A 174 -16.64 13.19 9.08
CA LEU A 174 -15.93 12.02 8.53
C LEU A 174 -16.66 10.72 8.85
N ARG A 175 -17.08 10.54 10.11
CA ARG A 175 -17.85 9.35 10.53
C ARG A 175 -19.11 9.18 9.68
N SER A 176 -19.92 10.25 9.62
CA SER A 176 -21.20 10.20 8.91
C SER A 176 -21.01 9.96 7.42
N THR A 177 -19.94 10.51 6.83
CA THR A 177 -19.63 10.33 5.40
C THR A 177 -19.19 8.90 5.10
N ILE A 178 -18.30 8.31 5.90
CA ILE A 178 -17.88 6.90 5.71
C ILE A 178 -19.09 5.96 5.83
N MET A 179 -19.94 6.18 6.84
CA MET A 179 -21.14 5.35 7.05
C MET A 179 -22.16 5.53 5.92
N ALA A 180 -22.38 6.77 5.46
CA ALA A 180 -23.25 7.06 4.32
C ALA A 180 -22.73 6.41 3.03
N GLN A 181 -21.43 6.47 2.78
CA GLN A 181 -20.82 5.87 1.58
C GLN A 181 -20.83 4.35 1.63
N ARG A 182 -20.59 3.75 2.79
CA ARG A 182 -20.72 2.31 2.99
C ARG A 182 -22.16 1.84 2.72
N GLU A 183 -23.15 2.52 3.28
CA GLU A 183 -24.56 2.18 3.08
C GLU A 183 -25.01 2.43 1.63
N GLN A 184 -24.57 3.53 1.00
CA GLN A 184 -24.83 3.81 -0.41
C GLN A 184 -24.26 2.69 -1.29
N ARG A 185 -23.01 2.26 -1.04
CA ARG A 185 -22.37 1.19 -1.79
C ARG A 185 -23.10 -0.15 -1.61
N ARG A 186 -23.44 -0.49 -0.36
CA ARG A 186 -24.26 -1.67 -0.04
C ARG A 186 -25.59 -1.67 -0.79
N ARG A 187 -26.27 -0.51 -0.87
CA ARG A 187 -27.51 -0.37 -1.63
C ARG A 187 -27.30 -0.56 -3.13
N HIS A 188 -26.21 -0.03 -3.69
CA HIS A 188 -25.85 -0.26 -5.09
C HIS A 188 -25.61 -1.75 -5.36
N THR A 189 -24.80 -2.44 -4.54
CA THR A 189 -24.56 -3.89 -4.69
C THR A 189 -25.86 -4.71 -4.57
N VAL A 190 -26.74 -4.35 -3.63
CA VAL A 190 -28.06 -5.00 -3.48
C VAL A 190 -28.97 -4.71 -4.67
N ALA A 191 -28.98 -3.49 -5.20
CA ALA A 191 -29.77 -3.14 -6.38
C ALA A 191 -29.25 -3.84 -7.63
N GLU A 192 -27.93 -3.86 -7.84
CA GLU A 192 -27.27 -4.56 -8.93
C GLU A 192 -27.60 -6.05 -8.89
N SER A 193 -27.46 -6.71 -7.73
CA SER A 193 -27.85 -8.11 -7.58
C SER A 193 -29.33 -8.37 -7.88
N LYS A 194 -30.26 -7.50 -7.43
CA LYS A 194 -31.68 -7.60 -7.79
C LYS A 194 -31.91 -7.44 -9.30
N THR A 195 -31.26 -6.48 -9.94
CA THR A 195 -31.38 -6.29 -11.40
C THR A 195 -30.78 -7.45 -12.18
N ALA A 196 -29.67 -8.03 -11.70
CA ALA A 196 -29.07 -9.21 -12.30
C ALA A 196 -29.99 -10.43 -12.21
N ILE A 197 -30.60 -10.65 -11.04
CA ILE A 197 -31.61 -11.71 -10.84
C ILE A 197 -32.81 -11.50 -11.76
N ASN A 198 -33.36 -10.28 -11.83
CA ASN A 198 -34.49 -9.97 -12.72
C ASN A 198 -34.14 -10.24 -14.20
N ARG A 199 -32.96 -9.82 -14.67
CA ARG A 199 -32.52 -10.10 -16.04
C ARG A 199 -32.34 -11.60 -16.31
N MET A 200 -31.87 -12.37 -15.34
CA MET A 200 -31.75 -13.82 -15.46
C MET A 200 -33.13 -14.50 -15.54
N LEU A 201 -34.11 -14.03 -14.75
CA LEU A 201 -35.50 -14.49 -14.80
C LEU A 201 -36.14 -14.13 -16.16
N GLU A 202 -35.99 -12.89 -16.61
CA GLU A 202 -36.45 -12.44 -17.93
C GLU A 202 -35.82 -13.29 -19.05
N ALA A 203 -34.52 -13.58 -18.97
CA ALA A 203 -33.84 -14.43 -19.95
C ALA A 203 -34.38 -15.86 -19.97
N ARG A 204 -34.64 -16.46 -18.80
CA ARG A 204 -35.25 -17.79 -18.71
C ARG A 204 -36.70 -17.82 -19.20
N LEU A 205 -37.45 -16.75 -18.97
CA LEU A 205 -38.83 -16.60 -19.43
C LEU A 205 -38.93 -16.17 -20.91
N GLY A 206 -37.79 -16.06 -21.61
CA GLY A 206 -37.74 -15.65 -23.01
C GLY A 206 -38.09 -14.17 -23.26
N MET A 207 -38.06 -13.34 -22.21
CA MET A 207 -38.43 -11.92 -22.24
C MET A 207 -37.23 -10.96 -22.30
N ALA A 208 -35.99 -11.47 -22.29
CA ALA A 208 -34.80 -10.62 -22.18
C ALA A 208 -34.50 -9.79 -23.44
N ILE A 209 -34.41 -8.47 -23.27
CA ILE A 209 -33.75 -7.56 -24.22
C ILE A 209 -32.28 -7.44 -23.79
N SER A 210 -31.35 -7.83 -24.66
CA SER A 210 -29.92 -7.78 -24.38
C SER A 210 -29.42 -6.33 -24.37
N ALA A 211 -29.18 -5.78 -23.18
CA ALA A 211 -28.47 -4.50 -23.07
C ALA A 211 -26.97 -4.75 -23.31
N PRO A 212 -26.31 -3.98 -24.19
CA PRO A 212 -24.88 -4.14 -24.44
C PRO A 212 -24.08 -3.85 -23.17
N SER A 213 -23.19 -4.77 -22.82
CA SER A 213 -22.19 -4.55 -21.77
C SER A 213 -21.21 -3.48 -22.24
N ARG A 214 -21.41 -2.22 -21.83
CA ARG A 214 -20.37 -1.21 -22.00
C ARG A 214 -19.27 -1.50 -20.97
N VAL A 215 -18.38 -2.43 -21.32
CA VAL A 215 -17.12 -2.64 -20.61
C VAL A 215 -16.25 -1.44 -20.94
N TYR A 216 -16.11 -0.53 -19.99
CA TYR A 216 -15.14 0.56 -20.12
C TYR A 216 -13.73 -0.06 -20.08
N HIS A 217 -13.07 -0.15 -21.24
CA HIS A 217 -11.64 -0.44 -21.34
C HIS A 217 -10.83 0.83 -21.02
N GLY A 218 -10.93 1.29 -19.77
CA GLY A 218 -10.01 2.28 -19.26
C GLY A 218 -8.72 1.58 -18.90
N GLY A 219 -7.75 1.54 -19.83
CA GLY A 219 -6.38 1.23 -19.47
C GLY A 219 -5.89 2.20 -18.39
N PRO A 220 -4.97 1.79 -17.51
CA PRO A 220 -4.43 2.68 -16.48
C PRO A 220 -3.85 3.93 -17.16
N ILE A 221 -4.44 5.09 -16.87
CA ILE A 221 -3.91 6.38 -17.27
C ILE A 221 -2.71 6.62 -16.36
N THR A 222 -1.54 6.11 -16.76
CA THR A 222 -0.28 6.50 -16.12
C THR A 222 0.15 7.82 -16.76
N PRO A 223 0.26 8.93 -15.99
CA PRO A 223 0.87 10.12 -16.53
C PRO A 223 2.32 9.81 -16.94
N PRO A 224 2.77 10.27 -18.11
CA PRO A 224 4.11 9.96 -18.58
C PRO A 224 5.14 10.64 -17.67
N LEU A 225 5.85 9.86 -16.85
CA LEU A 225 7.03 10.36 -16.13
C LEU A 225 8.01 10.97 -17.13
N THR A 226 8.21 12.28 -17.08
CA THR A 226 9.06 12.97 -18.05
C THR A 226 10.52 12.89 -17.59
N GLY A 227 11.43 12.34 -18.42
CA GLY A 227 12.89 12.45 -18.18
C GLY A 227 13.74 11.21 -18.51
N TRP A 228 15.04 11.32 -18.25
CA TRP A 228 16.05 10.26 -18.45
C TRP A 228 15.92 9.10 -17.43
N ARG A 229 15.41 9.40 -16.23
CA ARG A 229 15.17 8.42 -15.16
C ARG A 229 14.13 7.37 -15.56
N LYS A 230 13.02 7.77 -16.21
CA LYS A 230 12.01 6.85 -16.76
C LYS A 230 12.64 5.89 -17.76
N ARG A 231 13.48 6.37 -18.68
CA ARG A 231 14.12 5.51 -19.69
C ARG A 231 15.02 4.44 -19.07
N VAL A 232 15.79 4.77 -18.03
CA VAL A 232 16.65 3.82 -17.33
C VAL A 232 15.83 2.86 -16.47
N SER A 233 14.88 3.38 -15.69
CA SER A 233 14.02 2.55 -14.84
C SER A 233 13.09 1.66 -15.65
N GLU A 234 12.49 2.14 -16.75
CA GLU A 234 11.65 1.32 -17.63
C GLU A 234 12.48 0.31 -18.42
N SER A 235 13.67 0.67 -18.92
CA SER A 235 14.54 -0.30 -19.61
C SER A 235 14.96 -1.45 -18.69
N LEU A 236 15.10 -1.18 -17.39
CA LEU A 236 15.48 -2.19 -16.39
C LEU A 236 14.24 -2.92 -15.82
N ASN A 237 13.13 -2.21 -15.59
CA ASN A 237 11.89 -2.74 -15.00
C ASN A 237 11.01 -3.50 -15.99
N THR A 238 11.01 -3.15 -17.28
CA THR A 238 10.28 -3.92 -18.32
C THR A 238 10.78 -5.36 -18.43
N ARG A 239 12.02 -5.64 -18.02
CA ARG A 239 12.55 -7.01 -17.92
C ARG A 239 12.13 -7.73 -16.64
N LEU A 240 11.71 -7.00 -15.61
CA LEU A 240 11.33 -7.53 -14.30
C LEU A 240 9.83 -7.82 -14.18
N ARG A 241 9.00 -7.22 -15.05
CA ARG A 241 7.57 -7.55 -15.22
C ARG A 241 7.40 -8.42 -16.46
N LYS A 242 6.78 -9.58 -16.31
CA LYS A 242 6.34 -10.41 -17.44
C LYS A 242 4.85 -10.66 -17.33
N GLU A 243 4.12 -10.33 -18.38
CA GLU A 243 2.70 -10.69 -18.51
C GLU A 243 2.62 -12.00 -19.29
N GLN A 244 2.10 -13.05 -18.66
CA GLN A 244 1.93 -14.36 -19.26
C GLN A 244 0.45 -14.74 -19.18
N GLY A 245 -0.28 -14.45 -20.27
CA GLY A 245 -1.73 -14.66 -20.31
C GLY A 245 -2.45 -13.85 -19.23
N ASN A 246 -3.07 -14.56 -18.28
CA ASN A 246 -3.82 -13.94 -17.19
C ASN A 246 -3.00 -13.65 -15.92
N ARG A 247 -1.71 -13.94 -15.94
CA ARG A 247 -0.83 -13.84 -14.78
C ARG A 247 0.27 -12.81 -15.02
N VAL A 248 0.48 -11.93 -14.04
CA VAL A 248 1.59 -10.99 -14.03
C VAL A 248 2.64 -11.51 -13.06
N ILE A 249 3.88 -11.56 -13.53
CA ILE A 249 5.04 -12.02 -12.77
C ILE A 249 5.96 -10.83 -12.55
N TRP A 250 6.25 -10.54 -11.28
CA TRP A 250 7.26 -9.57 -10.86
C TRP A 250 8.48 -10.29 -10.28
N ARG A 251 9.62 -9.62 -10.40
CA ARG A 251 10.90 -10.06 -9.84
C ARG A 251 11.44 -9.03 -8.86
N LYS A 252 12.27 -9.49 -7.91
CA LYS A 252 12.98 -8.63 -6.96
C LYS A 252 13.86 -7.64 -7.71
N HIS A 253 13.94 -6.41 -7.22
CA HIS A 253 14.77 -5.36 -7.81
C HIS A 253 16.27 -5.71 -7.68
N TRP A 254 17.08 -5.36 -8.68
CA TRP A 254 18.50 -5.72 -8.70
C TRP A 254 19.32 -5.01 -7.62
N LEU A 255 18.92 -3.82 -7.15
CA LEU A 255 19.63 -3.13 -6.06
C LEU A 255 19.64 -3.93 -4.75
N VAL A 256 18.73 -4.91 -4.59
CA VAL A 256 18.72 -5.82 -3.43
C VAL A 256 19.98 -6.69 -3.38
N LEU A 257 20.65 -6.88 -4.53
CA LEU A 257 21.90 -7.63 -4.62
C LEU A 257 23.07 -6.87 -3.97
N ILE A 258 23.13 -5.54 -4.10
CA ILE A 258 24.27 -4.72 -3.63
C ILE A 258 24.61 -4.98 -2.15
N PRO A 259 23.67 -4.87 -1.19
CA PRO A 259 23.97 -5.14 0.23
C PRO A 259 24.21 -6.62 0.54
N ARG A 260 23.94 -7.54 -0.40
CA ARG A 260 24.30 -8.96 -0.26
C ARG A 260 25.66 -9.28 -0.87
N LEU A 261 26.14 -8.46 -1.80
CA LEU A 261 27.37 -8.64 -2.57
C LEU A 261 28.57 -7.80 -2.08
N TRP A 262 28.43 -6.95 -1.06
CA TRP A 262 29.56 -6.11 -0.63
C TRP A 262 30.69 -6.92 0.02
N TRP A 263 30.40 -7.97 0.80
CA TRP A 263 31.44 -8.76 1.47
C TRP A 263 32.26 -9.67 0.53
N PRO A 264 31.68 -10.36 -0.49
CA PRO A 264 32.47 -11.09 -1.48
C PRO A 264 33.30 -10.13 -2.35
N LEU A 265 32.75 -8.95 -2.67
CA LEU A 265 33.51 -7.91 -3.36
C LEU A 265 34.67 -7.39 -2.52
N LEU A 266 34.47 -7.16 -1.22
CA LEU A 266 35.54 -6.77 -0.30
C LEU A 266 36.65 -7.81 -0.25
N ILE A 267 36.29 -9.10 -0.09
CA ILE A 267 37.25 -10.21 -0.14
C ILE A 267 38.03 -10.20 -1.46
N PHE A 268 37.34 -10.07 -2.59
CA PHE A 268 37.95 -9.98 -3.91
C PHE A 268 38.94 -8.82 -4.03
N PHE A 269 38.57 -7.61 -3.58
CA PHE A 269 39.47 -6.45 -3.60
C PHE A 269 40.67 -6.60 -2.66
N VAL A 270 40.49 -7.16 -1.46
CA VAL A 270 41.60 -7.44 -0.53
C VAL A 270 42.58 -8.42 -1.13
N ILE A 271 42.09 -9.47 -1.79
CA ILE A 271 42.94 -10.49 -2.40
C ILE A 271 43.65 -9.97 -3.63
N ILE A 272 42.98 -9.15 -4.45
CA ILE A 272 43.63 -8.43 -5.55
C ILE A 272 44.74 -7.53 -5.02
N ALA A 273 44.51 -6.80 -3.92
CA ALA A 273 45.54 -5.97 -3.31
C ALA A 273 46.73 -6.85 -2.86
N LEU A 274 46.47 -7.96 -2.16
CA LEU A 274 47.50 -8.92 -1.73
C LEU A 274 48.26 -9.57 -2.89
N ALA A 275 47.61 -9.77 -4.04
CA ALA A 275 48.24 -10.33 -5.24
C ALA A 275 49.12 -9.30 -5.98
N ILE A 276 48.76 -8.01 -5.93
CA ILE A 276 49.51 -6.91 -6.58
C ILE A 276 50.68 -6.43 -5.71
N LEU A 277 50.56 -6.51 -4.38
CA LEU A 277 51.59 -6.05 -3.44
C LEU A 277 53.00 -6.66 -3.66
N PRO A 278 53.20 -7.99 -3.81
CA PRO A 278 54.52 -8.56 -4.01
C PRO A 278 55.26 -8.10 -5.30
N PRO A 279 54.68 -8.15 -6.51
CA PRO A 279 55.37 -7.64 -7.70
C PRO A 279 55.60 -6.13 -7.62
N LEU A 280 54.69 -5.39 -6.98
CA LEU A 280 54.85 -3.95 -6.78
C LEU A 280 56.00 -3.61 -5.82
N SER A 281 56.15 -4.39 -4.73
CA SER A 281 57.21 -4.18 -3.75
C SER A 281 58.59 -4.57 -4.28
N GLU A 282 58.68 -5.56 -5.17
CA GLU A 282 59.89 -5.91 -5.91
C GLU A 282 60.32 -4.79 -6.85
N ILE A 283 59.38 -4.22 -7.61
CA ILE A 283 59.65 -3.10 -8.54
C ILE A 283 60.11 -1.85 -7.79
N MET A 284 59.52 -1.58 -6.61
CA MET A 284 59.81 -0.36 -5.84
C MET A 284 60.93 -0.53 -4.79
N GLY A 285 61.44 -1.73 -4.56
CA GLY A 285 62.57 -2.00 -3.66
C GLY A 285 62.29 -1.84 -2.16
N PHE A 286 61.02 -1.89 -1.74
CA PHE A 286 60.61 -1.62 -0.34
C PHE A 286 60.48 -2.86 0.56
N ALA A 287 60.56 -4.10 0.04
CA ALA A 287 60.26 -5.31 0.80
C ALA A 287 61.49 -6.23 1.03
N PRO A 288 61.73 -6.73 2.27
CA PRO A 288 62.72 -7.77 2.55
C PRO A 288 62.39 -9.11 1.89
N GLN A 289 63.39 -9.84 1.40
CA GLN A 289 63.18 -11.12 0.69
C GLN A 289 62.49 -12.21 1.53
N GLU A 290 62.69 -12.19 2.85
CA GLU A 290 62.03 -13.06 3.84
C GLU A 290 60.49 -12.98 3.81
N SER A 291 59.94 -11.85 3.34
CA SER A 291 58.49 -11.62 3.32
C SER A 291 57.77 -12.30 2.15
N HIS A 292 58.47 -12.70 1.07
CA HIS A 292 57.84 -13.28 -0.13
C HIS A 292 57.14 -14.62 0.15
N THR A 293 57.70 -15.48 1.00
CA THR A 293 57.11 -16.79 1.32
C THR A 293 55.76 -16.64 2.05
N VAL A 294 55.70 -15.70 3.00
CA VAL A 294 54.48 -15.40 3.75
C VAL A 294 53.42 -14.80 2.83
N VAL A 295 53.81 -13.82 2.00
CA VAL A 295 52.91 -13.18 1.05
C VAL A 295 52.39 -14.21 0.02
N ASN A 296 53.23 -15.09 -0.51
CA ASN A 296 52.80 -16.12 -1.46
C ASN A 296 51.85 -17.17 -0.85
N THR A 297 52.05 -17.53 0.42
CA THR A 297 51.11 -18.41 1.13
C THR A 297 49.75 -17.72 1.31
N LEU A 298 49.77 -16.43 1.67
CA LEU A 298 48.55 -15.62 1.81
C LEU A 298 47.82 -15.42 0.48
N THR A 299 48.54 -15.28 -0.64
CA THR A 299 47.91 -15.17 -1.97
C THR A 299 47.24 -16.48 -2.36
N VAL A 300 47.86 -17.65 -2.14
CA VAL A 300 47.24 -18.95 -2.43
C VAL A 300 45.97 -19.17 -1.61
N VAL A 301 46.01 -18.88 -0.30
CA VAL A 301 44.81 -18.92 0.56
C VAL A 301 43.76 -17.92 0.08
N GLY A 302 44.19 -16.72 -0.35
CA GLY A 302 43.35 -15.73 -0.98
C GLY A 302 42.66 -16.24 -2.24
N VAL A 303 43.37 -16.92 -3.15
CA VAL A 303 42.77 -17.48 -4.37
C VAL A 303 41.64 -18.46 -4.02
N ILE A 304 41.85 -19.36 -3.05
CA ILE A 304 40.80 -20.28 -2.58
C ILE A 304 39.61 -19.50 -2.00
N ALA A 305 39.87 -18.50 -1.16
CA ALA A 305 38.83 -17.64 -0.61
C ALA A 305 38.04 -16.88 -1.71
N THR A 306 38.72 -16.49 -2.80
CA THR A 306 38.08 -15.85 -3.97
C THR A 306 37.18 -16.81 -4.71
N LEU A 307 37.59 -18.07 -4.89
CA LEU A 307 36.76 -19.09 -5.52
C LEU A 307 35.49 -19.36 -4.70
N ILE A 308 35.62 -19.43 -3.36
CA ILE A 308 34.47 -19.56 -2.45
C ILE A 308 33.57 -18.32 -2.54
N ALA A 309 34.15 -17.12 -2.55
CA ALA A 309 33.41 -15.87 -2.72
C ALA A 309 32.67 -15.81 -4.07
N LEU A 310 33.29 -16.26 -5.16
CA LEU A 310 32.69 -16.35 -6.48
C LEU A 310 31.53 -17.34 -6.51
N ALA A 311 31.73 -18.55 -5.97
CA ALA A 311 30.67 -19.54 -5.84
C ALA A 311 29.47 -18.98 -5.04
N ARG A 312 29.76 -18.20 -4.00
CA ARG A 312 28.74 -17.52 -3.20
C ARG A 312 28.01 -16.41 -3.98
N VAL A 313 28.71 -15.61 -4.78
CA VAL A 313 28.10 -14.62 -5.67
C VAL A 313 27.17 -15.31 -6.67
N ILE A 314 27.64 -16.38 -7.31
CA ILE A 314 26.82 -17.19 -8.24
C ILE A 314 25.55 -17.69 -7.53
N TRP A 315 25.69 -18.22 -6.31
CA TRP A 315 24.55 -18.69 -5.53
C TRP A 315 23.54 -17.57 -5.24
N VAL A 316 23.99 -16.43 -4.73
CA VAL A 316 23.12 -15.28 -4.37
C VAL A 316 22.44 -14.70 -5.60
N VAL A 317 23.14 -14.61 -6.73
CA VAL A 317 22.57 -14.12 -8.00
C VAL A 317 21.55 -15.11 -8.56
N ALA A 318 21.83 -16.42 -8.47
CA ALA A 318 20.90 -17.45 -8.92
C ALA A 318 19.61 -17.46 -8.08
N ASP A 319 19.73 -17.35 -6.76
CA ASP A 319 18.62 -17.24 -5.80
C ASP A 319 17.72 -16.04 -6.14
N TRP A 320 18.32 -14.84 -6.21
CA TRP A 320 17.60 -13.61 -6.59
C TRP A 320 16.92 -13.69 -7.96
N ARG A 321 17.53 -14.37 -8.94
CA ARG A 321 16.98 -14.50 -10.29
C ARG A 321 15.79 -15.46 -10.35
N ASN A 322 15.73 -16.42 -9.43
CA ASN A 322 14.76 -17.49 -9.43
C ASN A 322 13.48 -17.12 -8.67
N ASP A 323 13.58 -16.26 -7.66
CA ASP A 323 12.43 -15.83 -6.86
C ASP A 323 11.47 -14.95 -7.66
N THR A 324 10.18 -15.29 -7.61
CA THR A 324 9.14 -14.59 -8.37
C THR A 324 7.88 -14.34 -7.56
N TYR A 325 7.25 -13.19 -7.81
CA TYR A 325 5.95 -12.83 -7.28
C TYR A 325 4.92 -12.90 -8.39
N GLU A 326 3.84 -13.61 -8.16
CA GLU A 326 2.88 -13.99 -9.17
C GLU A 326 1.49 -13.53 -8.74
N VAL A 327 0.79 -12.78 -9.60
CA VAL A 327 -0.61 -12.42 -9.37
C VAL A 327 -1.41 -12.84 -10.59
N SER A 328 -2.34 -13.75 -10.39
CA SER A 328 -3.34 -14.20 -11.37
C SER A 328 -4.65 -13.44 -11.14
N ASP A 329 -5.74 -13.76 -11.86
CA ASP A 329 -7.05 -13.17 -11.56
C ASP A 329 -7.69 -13.77 -10.29
N ASP A 330 -7.36 -15.02 -9.95
CA ASP A 330 -7.99 -15.74 -8.84
C ASP A 330 -7.09 -15.92 -7.61
N GLU A 331 -5.77 -15.84 -7.78
CA GLU A 331 -4.80 -16.10 -6.72
C GLU A 331 -3.59 -15.17 -6.77
N ILE A 332 -2.99 -14.96 -5.61
CA ILE A 332 -1.67 -14.38 -5.40
C ILE A 332 -0.72 -15.47 -4.91
N ALA A 333 0.50 -15.50 -5.43
CA ALA A 333 1.52 -16.43 -4.97
C ALA A 333 2.89 -15.76 -4.91
N HIS A 334 3.70 -16.17 -3.93
CA HIS A 334 5.15 -16.04 -4.05
C HIS A 334 5.73 -17.42 -4.31
N VAL A 335 6.78 -17.46 -5.12
CA VAL A 335 7.48 -18.69 -5.48
C VAL A 335 8.96 -18.44 -5.24
N ASP A 336 9.50 -19.11 -4.22
CA ASP A 336 10.92 -19.09 -3.88
C ASP A 336 11.56 -20.37 -4.43
N ARG A 337 12.64 -20.21 -5.20
CA ARG A 337 13.23 -21.31 -5.98
C ARG A 337 14.74 -21.35 -5.76
N VAL A 338 15.19 -22.38 -5.05
CA VAL A 338 16.61 -22.56 -4.75
C VAL A 338 17.38 -22.85 -6.05
N PRO A 339 18.61 -22.33 -6.21
CA PRO A 339 19.48 -22.65 -7.35
C PRO A 339 19.60 -24.16 -7.57
N LEU A 340 19.80 -24.56 -8.84
CA LEU A 340 19.98 -25.96 -9.27
C LEU A 340 18.72 -26.85 -9.14
N GLY A 341 17.55 -26.27 -8.85
CA GLY A 341 16.28 -27.02 -8.82
C GLY A 341 16.15 -27.96 -7.62
N LEU A 342 16.88 -27.67 -6.54
CA LEU A 342 16.92 -28.51 -5.33
C LEU A 342 15.62 -28.44 -4.52
N SER A 343 14.94 -27.29 -4.53
CA SER A 343 13.64 -27.11 -3.89
C SER A 343 12.87 -25.93 -4.50
N GLU A 344 11.56 -26.04 -4.49
CA GLU A 344 10.61 -24.97 -4.85
C GLU A 344 9.59 -24.88 -3.71
N ASP A 345 9.50 -23.71 -3.09
CA ASP A 345 8.45 -23.40 -2.12
C ASP A 345 7.48 -22.41 -2.76
N ARG A 346 6.19 -22.77 -2.77
CA ARG A 346 5.12 -21.97 -3.38
C ARG A 346 4.01 -21.76 -2.37
N MET A 347 3.95 -20.55 -1.83
CA MET A 347 2.84 -20.12 -1.01
C MET A 347 1.84 -19.35 -1.88
N SER A 348 0.60 -19.83 -1.93
CA SER A 348 -0.49 -19.20 -2.69
C SER A 348 -1.70 -18.91 -1.80
N ALA A 349 -2.43 -17.85 -2.12
CA ALA A 349 -3.70 -17.51 -1.51
C ALA A 349 -4.68 -16.99 -2.57
N GLY A 350 -5.95 -17.34 -2.43
CA GLY A 350 -7.00 -16.80 -3.28
C GLY A 350 -7.14 -15.28 -3.09
N LEU A 351 -7.38 -14.56 -4.18
CA LEU A 351 -7.53 -13.10 -4.20
C LEU A 351 -8.68 -12.63 -3.31
N GLY A 352 -9.74 -13.44 -3.18
CA GLY A 352 -10.86 -13.20 -2.27
C GLY A 352 -10.50 -13.23 -0.78
N ARG A 353 -9.38 -13.86 -0.40
CA ARG A 353 -8.90 -13.91 1.00
C ARG A 353 -8.10 -12.68 1.40
N ILE A 354 -7.67 -11.87 0.42
CA ILE A 354 -6.92 -10.63 0.64
C ILE A 354 -7.91 -9.55 1.09
N GLN A 355 -7.60 -8.94 2.22
CA GLN A 355 -8.44 -7.90 2.80
C GLN A 355 -7.91 -6.53 2.40
N ASN A 356 -6.67 -6.23 2.78
CA ASN A 356 -6.03 -4.95 2.55
C ASN A 356 -4.72 -5.11 1.77
N VAL A 357 -4.41 -4.11 0.97
CA VAL A 357 -3.13 -3.95 0.28
C VAL A 357 -2.45 -2.69 0.83
N SER A 358 -1.22 -2.82 1.26
CA SER A 358 -0.39 -1.68 1.64
C SER A 358 0.94 -1.70 0.93
N MET A 359 1.45 -0.52 0.58
CA MET A 359 2.75 -0.36 -0.05
C MET A 359 3.67 0.49 0.81
N SER A 360 4.96 0.18 0.75
CA SER A 360 5.99 0.92 1.48
C SER A 360 7.26 1.09 0.67
N ILE A 361 7.77 2.32 0.66
CA ILE A 361 9.06 2.72 0.12
C ILE A 361 9.85 3.21 1.33
N PRO A 362 10.73 2.38 1.93
CA PRO A 362 11.22 2.65 3.29
C PRO A 362 12.35 3.69 3.37
N SER A 363 13.11 3.92 2.30
CA SER A 363 14.30 4.79 2.38
C SER A 363 14.59 5.59 1.11
N PRO A 364 15.43 6.65 1.17
CA PRO A 364 15.68 7.54 0.04
C PRO A 364 16.16 6.81 -1.21
N ILE A 365 16.92 5.72 -1.05
CA ILE A 365 17.40 4.92 -2.18
C ILE A 365 16.24 4.13 -2.83
N HIS A 366 15.28 3.66 -2.04
CA HIS A 366 14.05 3.04 -2.55
C HIS A 366 13.20 4.05 -3.33
N TRP A 367 13.10 5.27 -2.82
CA TRP A 367 12.42 6.38 -3.50
C TRP A 367 13.13 6.76 -4.81
N LEU A 368 14.45 6.90 -4.79
CA LEU A 368 15.25 7.33 -5.94
C LEU A 368 15.19 6.33 -7.11
N PHE A 369 15.17 5.04 -6.81
CA PHE A 369 15.12 3.96 -7.80
C PHE A 369 13.72 3.36 -8.00
N ASN A 370 12.69 3.94 -7.37
CA ASN A 370 11.29 3.51 -7.42
C ASN A 370 11.09 2.00 -7.19
N PHE A 371 11.63 1.46 -6.08
CA PHE A 371 11.36 0.09 -5.66
C PHE A 371 10.97 0.05 -4.19
N GLY A 372 10.20 -0.96 -3.76
CA GLY A 372 9.70 -1.02 -2.39
C GLY A 372 8.95 -2.32 -2.11
N ASN A 373 8.25 -2.37 -0.99
CA ASN A 373 7.51 -3.56 -0.58
C ASN A 373 6.01 -3.36 -0.78
N VAL A 374 5.31 -4.43 -1.16
CA VAL A 374 3.85 -4.47 -1.18
C VAL A 374 3.40 -5.60 -0.28
N THR A 375 2.59 -5.30 0.72
CA THR A 375 2.10 -6.26 1.70
C THR A 375 0.60 -6.45 1.51
N CYS A 376 0.20 -7.68 1.25
CA CYS A 376 -1.18 -8.11 1.11
C CYS A 376 -1.58 -8.87 2.37
N GLN A 377 -2.49 -8.29 3.16
CA GLN A 377 -2.97 -8.93 4.38
C GLN A 377 -4.10 -9.90 4.04
N THR A 378 -4.02 -11.12 4.58
CA THR A 378 -5.08 -12.12 4.41
C THR A 378 -5.87 -12.30 5.68
N ALA A 379 -7.11 -12.78 5.53
CA ALA A 379 -7.98 -13.15 6.63
C ALA A 379 -7.47 -14.38 7.43
N ALA A 380 -6.45 -15.08 6.93
CA ALA A 380 -5.95 -16.32 7.50
C ALA A 380 -4.88 -16.08 8.57
N GLU A 381 -4.76 -17.00 9.53
CA GLU A 381 -3.65 -17.02 10.50
C GLU A 381 -2.27 -17.20 9.83
N VAL A 382 -2.24 -17.66 8.57
CA VAL A 382 -1.04 -17.95 7.77
C VAL A 382 -0.18 -16.70 7.49
N GLY A 383 -0.66 -15.50 7.85
CA GLY A 383 0.13 -14.27 7.83
C GLY A 383 -0.06 -13.42 6.57
N ALA A 384 0.66 -12.30 6.51
CA ALA A 384 0.61 -11.37 5.39
C ALA A 384 1.55 -11.82 4.25
N PHE A 385 1.09 -11.73 3.01
CA PHE A 385 1.92 -11.95 1.83
C PHE A 385 2.73 -10.68 1.56
N VAL A 386 4.06 -10.77 1.70
CA VAL A 386 4.96 -9.63 1.52
C VAL A 386 5.73 -9.80 0.22
N PHE A 387 5.46 -8.92 -0.74
CA PHE A 387 6.25 -8.81 -1.95
C PHE A 387 7.40 -7.86 -1.65
N PHE A 388 8.61 -8.41 -1.53
CA PHE A 388 9.78 -7.68 -1.09
C PHE A 388 10.52 -7.05 -2.28
N ALA A 389 10.83 -5.75 -2.17
CA ALA A 389 11.63 -4.98 -3.11
C ALA A 389 11.19 -5.14 -4.58
N VAL A 390 9.89 -4.99 -4.81
CA VAL A 390 9.26 -4.98 -6.13
C VAL A 390 9.57 -3.68 -6.86
N PRO A 391 9.84 -3.71 -8.17
CA PRO A 391 9.91 -2.51 -8.98
C PRO A 391 8.54 -1.83 -9.05
N ASP A 392 8.51 -0.51 -8.89
CA ASP A 392 7.31 0.32 -8.93
C ASP A 392 6.17 -0.22 -8.01
N PRO A 393 6.35 -0.13 -6.69
CA PRO A 393 5.36 -0.66 -5.74
C PRO A 393 3.99 0.01 -5.85
N ARG A 394 3.92 1.23 -6.41
CA ARG A 394 2.65 1.94 -6.67
C ARG A 394 1.83 1.21 -7.74
N ALA A 395 2.45 0.90 -8.87
CA ALA A 395 1.79 0.18 -9.96
C ALA A 395 1.39 -1.24 -9.54
N VAL A 396 2.24 -1.92 -8.77
CA VAL A 396 1.95 -3.28 -8.27
C VAL A 396 0.74 -3.29 -7.33
N ALA A 397 0.70 -2.36 -6.36
CA ALA A 397 -0.45 -2.23 -5.46
C ALA A 397 -1.74 -1.93 -6.23
N GLN A 398 -1.69 -1.03 -7.22
CA GLN A 398 -2.83 -0.69 -8.08
C GLN A 398 -3.30 -1.88 -8.92
N GLU A 399 -2.38 -2.67 -9.47
CA GLU A 399 -2.71 -3.88 -10.26
C GLU A 399 -3.39 -4.94 -9.38
N ILE A 400 -2.84 -5.23 -8.19
CA ILE A 400 -3.43 -6.19 -7.24
C ILE A 400 -4.82 -5.73 -6.82
N GLN A 401 -4.97 -4.46 -6.47
CA GLN A 401 -6.27 -3.89 -6.10
C GLN A 401 -7.29 -3.99 -7.24
N SER A 402 -6.88 -3.67 -8.47
CA SER A 402 -7.75 -3.74 -9.65
C SER A 402 -8.20 -5.18 -9.94
N ARG A 403 -7.31 -6.16 -9.78
CA ARG A 403 -7.64 -7.59 -9.89
C ARG A 403 -8.58 -8.05 -8.80
N MET A 404 -8.35 -7.64 -7.55
CA MET A 404 -9.22 -7.98 -6.42
C MET A 404 -10.65 -7.46 -6.63
N GLU A 405 -10.80 -6.25 -7.20
CA GLU A 405 -12.13 -5.73 -7.57
C GLU A 405 -12.78 -6.48 -8.74
N ARG A 406 -11.99 -6.89 -9.75
CA ARG A 406 -12.49 -7.75 -10.85
C ARG A 406 -12.97 -9.10 -10.32
N TYR A 407 -12.18 -9.74 -9.45
CA TYR A 407 -12.51 -11.02 -8.83
C TYR A 407 -13.81 -10.94 -8.02
N ARG A 408 -13.96 -9.92 -7.15
CA ARG A 408 -15.20 -9.72 -6.38
C ARG A 408 -16.42 -9.54 -7.26
N ARG A 409 -16.32 -8.74 -8.33
CA ARG A 409 -17.42 -8.54 -9.27
C ARG A 409 -17.82 -9.85 -9.96
N GLN A 410 -16.85 -10.69 -10.32
CA GLN A 410 -17.11 -12.00 -10.92
C GLN A 410 -17.79 -12.95 -9.93
N ASP A 411 -17.29 -13.02 -8.69
CA ASP A 411 -17.86 -13.85 -7.61
C ASP A 411 -19.32 -13.43 -7.26
N GLU A 412 -19.60 -12.13 -7.25
CA GLU A 412 -20.96 -11.61 -7.08
C GLU A 412 -21.91 -12.04 -8.22
N ILE A 413 -21.44 -12.01 -9.47
CA ILE A 413 -22.21 -12.45 -10.63
C ILE A 413 -22.45 -13.97 -10.58
N GLU A 414 -21.43 -14.75 -10.21
CA GLU A 414 -21.54 -16.20 -10.11
C GLU A 414 -22.48 -16.62 -8.97
N SER A 415 -22.35 -16.00 -7.79
CA SER A 415 -23.25 -16.25 -6.66
C SER A 415 -24.69 -15.79 -6.94
N ALA A 416 -24.90 -14.72 -7.72
CA ALA A 416 -26.23 -14.35 -8.22
C ALA A 416 -26.78 -15.40 -9.19
N ARG A 417 -25.93 -15.96 -10.07
CA ARG A 417 -26.32 -17.03 -11.01
C ARG A 417 -26.74 -18.30 -10.28
N LYS A 418 -25.96 -18.75 -9.28
CA LYS A 418 -26.28 -19.94 -8.46
C LYS A 418 -27.60 -19.76 -7.72
N ARG A 419 -27.79 -18.63 -7.03
CA ARG A 419 -29.08 -18.28 -6.39
C ARG A 419 -30.25 -18.31 -7.36
N SER A 420 -30.08 -17.79 -8.57
CA SER A 420 -31.14 -17.82 -9.59
C SER A 420 -31.48 -19.24 -10.07
N GLN A 421 -30.56 -20.20 -9.99
CA GLN A 421 -30.82 -21.59 -10.35
C GLN A 421 -31.65 -22.32 -9.28
N GLU A 422 -31.51 -21.92 -8.01
CA GLU A 422 -32.24 -22.49 -6.87
C GLU A 422 -33.66 -21.91 -6.73
N LEU A 423 -33.94 -20.73 -7.29
CA LEU A 423 -35.26 -20.06 -7.19
C LEU A 423 -36.47 -20.94 -7.56
N PRO A 424 -36.46 -21.77 -8.62
CA PRO A 424 -37.58 -22.66 -8.95
C PRO A 424 -37.91 -23.63 -7.81
N ASP A 425 -36.90 -24.18 -7.14
CA ASP A 425 -37.08 -25.11 -6.03
C ASP A 425 -37.76 -24.40 -4.84
N TRP A 426 -37.42 -23.11 -4.61
CA TRP A 426 -38.10 -22.26 -3.64
C TRP A 426 -39.56 -21.98 -4.00
N PHE A 427 -39.85 -21.68 -5.27
CA PHE A 427 -41.24 -21.47 -5.73
C PHE A 427 -42.05 -22.76 -5.66
N GLU A 428 -41.47 -23.92 -5.99
CA GLU A 428 -42.13 -25.21 -5.84
C GLU A 428 -42.44 -25.51 -4.37
N MET A 429 -41.47 -25.29 -3.47
CA MET A 429 -41.66 -25.49 -2.04
C MET A 429 -42.68 -24.53 -1.44
N TYR A 430 -42.69 -23.26 -1.86
CA TYR A 430 -43.71 -22.28 -1.46
C TYR A 430 -45.11 -22.72 -1.92
N ASN A 431 -45.27 -23.06 -3.20
CA ASN A 431 -46.54 -23.52 -3.75
C ASN A 431 -47.03 -24.80 -3.04
N ARG A 432 -46.13 -25.70 -2.66
CA ARG A 432 -46.46 -26.92 -1.91
C ARG A 432 -47.00 -26.60 -0.51
N ILE A 433 -46.34 -25.70 0.22
CA ILE A 433 -46.80 -25.25 1.56
C ILE A 433 -48.16 -24.55 1.46
N GLU A 434 -48.35 -23.67 0.47
CA GLU A 434 -49.63 -22.98 0.27
C GLU A 434 -50.77 -23.95 -0.07
N GLN A 435 -50.48 -25.00 -0.86
CA GLN A 435 -51.43 -26.09 -1.10
C GLN A 435 -51.73 -26.90 0.17
N GLU A 436 -50.74 -27.15 1.04
CA GLU A 436 -50.95 -27.87 2.30
C GLU A 436 -51.75 -27.06 3.33
N GLU A 437 -51.49 -25.74 3.45
CA GLU A 437 -52.28 -24.82 4.27
C GLU A 437 -53.70 -24.62 3.74
N GLY A 438 -53.85 -24.50 2.41
CA GLY A 438 -55.16 -24.38 1.75
C GLY A 438 -56.03 -25.63 1.84
N ASN A 439 -55.44 -26.81 2.09
CA ASN A 439 -56.14 -28.09 2.10
C ASN A 439 -56.44 -28.66 3.50
N GLY A 440 -56.30 -27.86 4.56
CA GLY A 440 -56.95 -28.07 5.86
C GLY A 440 -56.78 -29.45 6.50
N ARG A 441 -55.55 -29.84 6.84
CA ARG A 441 -55.32 -30.88 7.85
C ARG A 441 -54.55 -30.30 9.04
N PRO A 442 -55.08 -30.37 10.28
CA PRO A 442 -54.35 -29.90 11.44
C PRO A 442 -53.11 -30.79 11.64
N MET A 443 -51.92 -30.18 11.77
CA MET A 443 -50.72 -30.87 12.21
C MET A 443 -50.96 -31.47 13.61
N PRO A 444 -50.71 -32.77 13.85
CA PRO A 444 -50.57 -33.27 15.20
C PRO A 444 -49.29 -32.67 15.78
N LEU A 445 -49.41 -31.91 16.87
CA LEU A 445 -48.27 -31.47 17.67
C LEU A 445 -47.40 -32.67 18.03
N PRO A 446 -46.06 -32.59 17.90
CA PRO A 446 -45.18 -33.68 18.31
C PRO A 446 -45.29 -33.84 19.82
N THR A 447 -45.75 -35.01 20.26
CA THR A 447 -45.75 -35.38 21.66
C THR A 447 -44.30 -35.44 22.14
N SER A 448 -43.97 -34.60 23.12
CA SER A 448 -42.72 -34.68 23.87
C SER A 448 -42.62 -36.07 24.49
N ARG A 449 -41.66 -36.89 24.04
CA ARG A 449 -41.24 -38.05 24.82
C ARG A 449 -40.22 -37.60 25.86
N SER A 450 -40.61 -37.85 27.11
CA SER A 450 -39.81 -37.81 28.34
C SER A 450 -38.54 -38.64 28.24
#